data_AF-A0A1G2PX21-F1
#
_entry.id   AF-A0A1G2PX21-F1
#
_cell.length_a   1.000
_cell.length_b   1.000
_cell.length_c   1.000
_cell.angle_alpha   90.00
_cell.angle_beta   90.00
_cell.angle_gamma   90.00
#
_symmetry.space_group_name_H-M   'P 1'
#
loop_
_entity.id
_entity.type
_entity.pdbx_description
1 polymer ?
#
loop_
_entity_poly.entity_id
_entity_poly.type
_entity_poly.pdbx_seq_one_letter_code
_entity_poly.pdbx_strand_id
1 'polypeptide(L)'
;MVVFAVGLLSLGAVLITATSAATEAQKAQNNTHSDQAFYTAESNMQEATLQYLNDNTYEGSIIPDLNTTTNVDIDVDNEDSHWPLVFIRGLADKTITNRKVLHVIDLFPAGSTFNYPAYSGADISLTSGSVTINDGGGIFANGDIDKHQNSVIDGGAYAGGTINTTENIGGTTATGVEPIPFPNIDYSSPTSPYQLNGLHFPNANAARTYLLGNPINAIVVVDDNSDLNLSGINTNLTGSLVVNGDLTISGGTYTASPNTYAALVVGGNLTISGGTQVNGLIYVKGSCDISTTGLGSIYGTILCQNGITLGGNTTINFDPDLLDNWKDLAGLDKTENPVVSQWNEE
;
A
#
# COMPACT_ATOMS: atom_id res chain seq x y z
N MET A 1 48.52 -68.01 -4.87
CA MET A 1 47.83 -66.87 -5.54
C MET A 1 46.45 -66.54 -4.96
N VAL A 2 45.67 -67.50 -4.43
CA VAL A 2 44.29 -67.25 -3.95
C VAL A 2 44.24 -66.39 -2.67
N VAL A 3 45.20 -66.52 -1.74
CA VAL A 3 45.21 -65.77 -0.46
C VAL A 3 45.50 -64.27 -0.64
N PHE A 4 46.30 -63.90 -1.66
CA PHE A 4 46.59 -62.49 -1.98
C PHE A 4 45.38 -61.78 -2.62
N ALA A 5 44.58 -62.50 -3.43
CA ALA A 5 43.39 -61.94 -4.07
C ALA A 5 42.26 -61.66 -3.07
N VAL A 6 42.08 -62.53 -2.06
CA VAL A 6 41.07 -62.34 -1.00
C VAL A 6 41.45 -61.16 -0.08
N GLY A 7 42.75 -60.96 0.21
CA GLY A 7 43.23 -59.82 1.00
C GLY A 7 43.11 -58.46 0.28
N LEU A 8 43.27 -58.43 -1.04
CA LEU A 8 43.06 -57.21 -1.85
C LEU A 8 41.57 -56.88 -2.02
N LEU A 9 40.71 -57.88 -2.17
CA LEU A 9 39.25 -57.70 -2.24
C LEU A 9 38.67 -57.24 -0.90
N SER A 10 39.16 -57.77 0.23
CA SER A 10 38.72 -57.31 1.55
C SER A 10 39.22 -55.89 1.88
N LEU A 11 40.44 -55.54 1.49
CA LEU A 11 40.96 -54.18 1.64
C LEU A 11 40.21 -53.18 0.74
N GLY A 12 39.89 -53.56 -0.50
CA GLY A 12 39.09 -52.75 -1.41
C GLY A 12 37.67 -52.52 -0.90
N ALA A 13 37.02 -53.55 -0.35
CA ALA A 13 35.70 -53.42 0.26
C ALA A 13 35.71 -52.52 1.50
N VAL A 14 36.74 -52.61 2.35
CA VAL A 14 36.91 -51.74 3.52
C VAL A 14 37.20 -50.29 3.12
N LEU A 15 37.98 -50.07 2.06
CA LEU A 15 38.28 -48.73 1.58
C LEU A 15 37.03 -48.06 0.96
N ILE A 16 36.22 -48.81 0.21
CA ILE A 16 34.97 -48.33 -0.39
C ILE A 16 33.92 -48.02 0.69
N THR A 17 33.79 -48.87 1.71
CA THR A 17 32.84 -48.61 2.80
C THR A 17 33.28 -47.45 3.70
N ALA A 18 34.58 -47.29 3.94
CA ALA A 18 35.12 -46.14 4.68
C ALA A 18 34.94 -44.82 3.92
N THR A 19 35.15 -44.80 2.59
CA THR A 19 34.92 -43.59 1.79
C THR A 19 33.44 -43.26 1.66
N SER A 20 32.55 -44.26 1.53
CA SER A 20 31.11 -44.01 1.52
C SER A 20 30.61 -43.48 2.87
N ALA A 21 31.09 -44.04 3.99
CA ALA A 21 30.74 -43.56 5.33
C ALA A 21 31.26 -42.14 5.59
N ALA A 22 32.48 -41.82 5.15
CA ALA A 22 33.02 -40.47 5.23
C ALA A 22 32.22 -39.46 4.38
N THR A 23 31.77 -39.88 3.20
CA THR A 23 30.95 -39.03 2.31
C THR A 23 29.57 -38.75 2.92
N GLU A 24 28.90 -39.78 3.46
CA GLU A 24 27.61 -39.61 4.14
C GLU A 24 27.75 -38.80 5.44
N ALA A 25 28.84 -38.96 6.20
CA ALA A 25 29.13 -38.14 7.37
C ALA A 25 29.38 -36.67 7.00
N GLN A 26 30.10 -36.41 5.91
CA GLN A 26 30.30 -35.06 5.39
C GLN A 26 28.97 -34.44 4.94
N LYS A 27 28.11 -35.21 4.28
CA LYS A 27 26.78 -34.75 3.86
C LYS A 27 25.88 -34.44 5.06
N ALA A 28 25.86 -35.31 6.06
CA ALA A 28 25.13 -35.06 7.31
C ALA A 28 25.65 -33.82 8.04
N GLN A 29 26.98 -33.65 8.11
CA GLN A 29 27.61 -32.47 8.69
C GLN A 29 27.22 -31.19 7.94
N ASN A 30 27.24 -31.21 6.60
CA ASN A 30 26.84 -30.07 5.79
C ASN A 30 25.36 -29.71 5.99
N ASN A 31 24.48 -30.70 6.10
CA ASN A 31 23.06 -30.47 6.42
C ASN A 31 22.91 -29.82 7.80
N THR A 32 23.59 -30.34 8.83
CA THR A 32 23.56 -29.75 10.17
C THR A 32 24.10 -28.31 10.19
N HIS A 33 25.15 -28.02 9.43
CA HIS A 33 25.67 -26.66 9.31
C HIS A 33 24.68 -25.73 8.60
N SER A 34 23.98 -26.22 7.57
CA SER A 34 22.92 -25.50 6.87
C SER A 34 21.74 -25.17 7.80
N ASP A 35 21.26 -26.15 8.56
CA ASP A 35 20.15 -25.94 9.51
C ASP A 35 20.54 -24.92 10.58
N GLN A 36 21.77 -25.02 11.11
CA GLN A 36 22.29 -24.06 12.08
C GLN A 36 22.40 -22.64 11.51
N ALA A 37 22.84 -22.50 10.26
CA ALA A 37 22.88 -21.20 9.59
C ALA A 37 21.47 -20.62 9.41
N PHE A 38 20.50 -21.43 9.00
CA PHE A 38 19.10 -21.02 8.88
C PHE A 38 18.51 -20.52 10.20
N TYR A 39 18.63 -21.31 11.28
CA TYR A 39 18.10 -20.90 12.60
C TYR A 39 18.79 -19.64 13.13
N THR A 40 20.07 -19.45 12.81
CA THR A 40 20.80 -18.23 13.19
C THR A 40 20.25 -17.04 12.41
N ALA A 41 20.10 -17.15 11.09
CA ALA A 41 19.53 -16.10 10.24
C ALA A 41 18.09 -15.73 10.66
N GLU A 42 17.25 -16.73 10.97
CA GLU A 42 15.89 -16.51 11.46
C GLU A 42 15.87 -15.79 12.81
N SER A 43 16.70 -16.22 13.77
CA SER A 43 16.81 -15.56 15.07
C SER A 43 17.25 -14.10 14.95
N ASN A 44 18.23 -13.81 14.08
CA ASN A 44 18.72 -12.46 13.84
C ASN A 44 17.64 -11.56 13.24
N MET A 45 16.92 -12.08 12.25
CA MET A 45 15.80 -11.39 11.63
C MET A 45 14.69 -11.10 12.65
N GLN A 46 14.35 -12.04 13.53
CA GLN A 46 13.32 -11.85 14.56
C GLN A 46 13.75 -10.81 15.60
N GLU A 47 15.00 -10.86 16.06
CA GLU A 47 15.55 -9.87 16.97
C GLU A 47 15.57 -8.47 16.33
N ALA A 48 16.02 -8.36 15.08
CA ALA A 48 16.00 -7.12 14.31
C ALA A 48 14.58 -6.56 14.15
N THR A 49 13.61 -7.43 13.85
CA THR A 49 12.19 -7.06 13.80
C THR A 49 11.73 -6.49 15.14
N LEU A 50 12.00 -7.19 16.25
CA LEU A 50 11.63 -6.71 17.58
C LEU A 50 12.29 -5.38 17.94
N GLN A 51 13.57 -5.21 17.61
CA GLN A 51 14.29 -3.96 17.86
C GLN A 51 13.72 -2.82 17.02
N TYR A 52 13.51 -3.04 15.73
CA TYR A 52 12.95 -2.05 14.81
C TYR A 52 11.53 -1.59 15.19
N LEU A 53 10.69 -2.51 15.66
CA LEU A 53 9.34 -2.20 16.13
C LEU A 53 9.34 -1.39 17.43
N ASN A 54 10.35 -1.53 18.28
CA ASN A 54 10.49 -0.77 19.53
C ASN A 54 11.29 0.53 19.36
N ASP A 55 12.17 0.59 18.36
CA ASP A 55 12.99 1.74 17.99
C ASP A 55 13.13 1.81 16.47
N ASN A 56 12.37 2.72 15.85
CA ASN A 56 12.30 2.89 14.40
C ASN A 56 13.56 3.55 13.80
N THR A 57 14.60 3.78 14.59
CA THR A 57 15.90 4.29 14.14
C THR A 57 16.97 3.21 14.06
N TYR A 58 16.58 1.93 14.27
CA TYR A 58 17.48 0.80 14.15
C TYR A 58 17.91 0.58 12.70
N GLU A 59 19.13 0.98 12.35
CA GLU A 59 19.75 0.78 11.04
C GLU A 59 20.55 -0.54 10.95
N GLY A 60 20.37 -1.45 11.90
CA GLY A 60 21.23 -2.62 12.08
C GLY A 60 22.42 -2.33 12.99
N SER A 61 22.81 -3.32 13.79
CA SER A 61 24.02 -3.29 14.62
C SER A 61 24.81 -4.58 14.40
N ILE A 62 26.11 -4.51 14.69
CA ILE A 62 26.97 -5.69 14.82
C ILE A 62 26.42 -6.53 15.99
N ILE A 63 25.81 -7.67 15.69
CA ILE A 63 25.32 -8.63 16.70
C ILE A 63 26.54 -9.29 17.37
N PRO A 64 26.51 -9.58 18.68
CA PRO A 64 27.56 -10.39 19.31
C PRO A 64 27.72 -11.75 18.61
N ASP A 65 28.95 -12.08 18.20
CA ASP A 65 29.31 -13.37 17.64
C ASP A 65 28.78 -14.52 18.55
N LEU A 66 27.76 -15.24 18.10
CA LEU A 66 27.25 -16.43 18.80
C LEU A 66 28.29 -17.57 18.80
N ASN A 67 29.25 -17.53 17.86
CA ASN A 67 30.40 -18.42 17.73
C ASN A 67 31.37 -17.85 16.67
N THR A 68 32.69 -17.98 16.88
CA THR A 68 33.78 -17.59 15.97
C THR A 68 33.75 -18.20 14.55
N THR A 69 32.70 -18.91 14.15
CA THR A 69 32.53 -19.54 12.82
C THR A 69 31.32 -19.02 12.05
N THR A 70 30.60 -18.03 12.59
CA THR A 70 29.41 -17.49 11.95
C THR A 70 29.46 -15.97 11.84
N ASN A 71 29.53 -15.44 10.61
CA ASN A 71 29.29 -14.01 10.40
C ASN A 71 27.79 -13.78 10.43
N VAL A 72 27.38 -12.74 11.13
CA VAL A 72 25.99 -12.36 11.35
C VAL A 72 25.84 -10.89 10.97
N ASP A 73 24.79 -10.58 10.22
CA ASP A 73 24.51 -9.22 9.78
C ASP A 73 22.99 -8.98 9.67
N ILE A 74 22.59 -7.73 9.82
CA ILE A 74 21.20 -7.27 9.70
C ILE A 74 21.16 -6.14 8.68
N ASP A 75 20.36 -6.32 7.63
CA ASP A 75 20.09 -5.30 6.62
C ASP A 75 18.64 -4.82 6.77
N VAL A 76 18.47 -3.53 7.09
CA VAL A 76 17.18 -2.85 7.16
C VAL A 76 17.09 -1.87 5.99
N ASP A 77 16.31 -2.24 4.97
CA ASP A 77 16.04 -1.39 3.80
C ASP A 77 14.72 -0.65 4.01
N ASN A 78 14.84 0.67 4.18
CA ASN A 78 13.76 1.62 4.42
C ASN A 78 13.74 2.73 3.36
N GLU A 79 14.22 2.44 2.15
CA GLU A 79 14.20 3.42 1.07
C GLU A 79 12.79 3.94 0.79
N ASP A 80 12.68 5.24 0.48
CA ASP A 80 11.40 5.92 0.21
C ASP A 80 10.58 5.24 -0.90
N SER A 81 11.25 4.59 -1.85
CA SER A 81 10.67 3.82 -2.95
C SER A 81 9.86 2.60 -2.50
N HIS A 82 10.02 2.17 -1.24
CA HIS A 82 9.39 0.98 -0.68
C HIS A 82 8.23 1.29 0.27
N TRP A 83 7.89 2.57 0.51
CA TRP A 83 6.81 2.94 1.43
C TRP A 83 5.47 2.25 1.05
N PRO A 84 4.71 1.65 2.00
CA PRO A 84 4.91 1.66 3.47
C PRO A 84 5.69 0.45 4.02
N LEU A 85 6.45 -0.26 3.20
CA LEU A 85 7.16 -1.49 3.56
C LEU A 85 8.57 -1.22 4.09
N VAL A 86 9.03 -2.13 4.96
CA VAL A 86 10.42 -2.23 5.41
C VAL A 86 10.88 -3.67 5.26
N PHE A 87 12.07 -3.85 4.71
CA PHE A 87 12.66 -5.16 4.55
C PHE A 87 13.73 -5.37 5.63
N ILE A 88 13.59 -6.41 6.44
CA ILE A 88 14.55 -6.80 7.47
C ILE A 88 15.12 -8.17 7.12
N ARG A 89 16.43 -8.23 6.90
CA ARG A 89 17.12 -9.47 6.56
C ARG A 89 18.03 -9.90 7.69
N GLY A 90 17.86 -11.12 8.15
CA GLY A 90 18.84 -11.80 9.00
C GLY A 90 19.79 -12.61 8.14
N LEU A 91 21.09 -12.39 8.33
CA LEU A 91 22.15 -13.04 7.57
C LEU A 91 22.93 -13.97 8.50
N ALA A 92 23.30 -15.15 8.00
CA ALA A 92 24.20 -16.06 8.68
C ALA A 92 25.09 -16.82 7.68
N ASP A 93 26.40 -16.70 7.87
CA ASP A 93 27.40 -17.48 7.12
C ASP A 93 27.96 -18.60 7.98
N LYS A 94 28.10 -19.81 7.43
CA LYS A 94 28.85 -20.89 8.09
C LYS A 94 29.66 -21.70 7.09
N THR A 95 30.96 -21.42 7.03
CA THR A 95 32.01 -22.10 6.22
C THR A 95 31.74 -22.16 4.71
N ILE A 96 30.70 -22.88 4.26
CA ILE A 96 30.30 -23.09 2.86
C ILE A 96 28.82 -22.77 2.59
N THR A 97 28.03 -22.43 3.62
CA THR A 97 26.60 -22.11 3.50
C THR A 97 26.36 -20.66 3.94
N ASN A 98 25.81 -19.85 3.04
CA ASN A 98 25.22 -18.54 3.33
C ASN A 98 23.70 -18.72 3.37
N ARG A 99 23.04 -18.20 4.40
CA ARG A 99 21.59 -18.20 4.52
C ARG A 99 21.10 -16.78 4.78
N LYS A 100 20.01 -16.43 4.10
CA LYS A 100 19.33 -15.16 4.25
C LYS A 100 17.85 -15.41 4.50
N VAL A 101 17.34 -14.81 5.57
CA VAL A 101 15.92 -14.89 5.92
C VAL A 101 15.37 -13.47 5.95
N LEU A 102 14.29 -13.24 5.21
CA LEU A 102 13.64 -11.96 5.03
C LEU A 102 12.33 -11.90 5.81
N HIS A 103 12.17 -10.82 6.59
CA HIS A 103 10.88 -10.31 7.03
C HIS A 103 10.54 -9.05 6.25
N VAL A 104 9.31 -8.99 5.73
CA VAL A 104 8.73 -7.74 5.23
C VAL A 104 7.76 -7.26 6.29
N ILE A 105 7.99 -6.04 6.79
CA ILE A 105 7.14 -5.37 7.76
C ILE A 105 6.36 -4.30 7.02
N ASP A 106 5.04 -4.37 7.12
CA ASP A 106 4.18 -3.29 6.74
C ASP A 106 4.09 -2.30 7.92
N LEU A 107 4.78 -1.16 7.81
CA LEU A 107 4.79 -0.12 8.84
C LEU A 107 3.43 0.54 8.99
N PHE A 108 2.69 0.58 7.89
CA PHE A 108 1.42 1.25 7.80
C PHE A 108 0.57 0.50 6.77
N PRO A 109 -0.14 -0.57 7.19
CA PRO A 109 -0.93 -1.39 6.28
C PRO A 109 -1.94 -0.60 5.47
N ALA A 110 -2.54 0.42 6.09
CA ALA A 110 -3.44 1.34 5.42
C ALA A 110 -2.76 2.23 4.35
N GLY A 111 -1.43 2.26 4.28
CA GLY A 111 -0.67 2.94 3.23
C GLY A 111 -0.74 2.20 1.89
N SER A 112 -0.99 0.89 1.93
CA SER A 112 -1.17 0.10 0.72
C SER A 112 -2.38 0.56 -0.10
N THR A 113 -3.36 1.27 0.51
CA THR A 113 -4.54 1.78 -0.20
C THR A 113 -4.19 2.80 -1.28
N PHE A 114 -3.08 3.54 -1.13
CA PHE A 114 -2.69 4.57 -2.09
C PHE A 114 -2.21 3.99 -3.43
N ASN A 115 -1.79 2.71 -3.46
CA ASN A 115 -1.30 2.02 -4.65
C ASN A 115 -2.39 1.66 -5.68
N TYR A 116 -3.64 1.99 -5.39
CA TYR A 116 -4.78 1.69 -6.26
C TYR A 116 -5.39 3.02 -6.76
N PRO A 117 -5.74 3.17 -8.06
CA PRO A 117 -6.57 4.29 -8.53
C PRO A 117 -7.90 4.44 -7.79
N ALA A 118 -8.49 3.32 -7.36
CA ALA A 118 -9.71 3.32 -6.57
C ALA A 118 -9.61 2.23 -5.50
N TYR A 119 -9.70 2.66 -4.24
CA TYR A 119 -9.79 1.79 -3.08
C TYR A 119 -11.05 2.09 -2.28
N SER A 120 -11.77 1.03 -1.91
CA SER A 120 -12.97 1.08 -1.09
C SER A 120 -12.81 0.24 0.17
N GLY A 121 -13.11 0.84 1.33
CA GLY A 121 -13.24 0.12 2.59
C GLY A 121 -14.49 -0.78 2.66
N ALA A 122 -15.36 -0.72 1.66
CA ALA A 122 -16.54 -1.56 1.46
C ALA A 122 -16.59 -2.02 -0.01
N ASP A 123 -17.76 -1.92 -0.67
CA ASP A 123 -17.95 -2.39 -2.04
C ASP A 123 -17.51 -1.35 -3.10
N ILE A 124 -17.22 -1.80 -4.31
CA ILE A 124 -17.09 -0.95 -5.51
C ILE A 124 -18.12 -1.39 -6.54
N SER A 125 -19.00 -0.48 -6.97
CA SER A 125 -19.97 -0.72 -8.03
C SER A 125 -19.68 0.19 -9.23
N LEU A 126 -19.35 -0.40 -10.38
CA LEU A 126 -19.25 0.29 -11.67
C LEU A 126 -20.57 0.09 -12.39
N THR A 127 -21.47 1.07 -12.31
CA THR A 127 -22.91 0.92 -12.59
C THR A 127 -23.29 1.09 -14.07
N SER A 128 -23.34 2.31 -14.60
CA SER A 128 -23.79 2.56 -15.97
C SER A 128 -22.98 3.65 -16.65
N GLY A 129 -22.65 3.44 -17.92
CA GLY A 129 -21.79 4.32 -18.72
C GLY A 129 -20.40 3.73 -18.97
N SER A 130 -19.54 4.48 -19.66
CA SER A 130 -18.18 4.05 -19.97
C SER A 130 -17.22 4.53 -18.88
N VAL A 131 -17.19 3.81 -17.76
CA VAL A 131 -16.15 4.03 -16.75
C VAL A 131 -14.84 3.47 -17.29
N THR A 132 -13.78 4.26 -17.32
CA THR A 132 -12.45 3.83 -17.77
C THR A 132 -11.42 4.08 -16.69
N ILE A 133 -10.70 3.04 -16.27
CA ILE A 133 -9.62 3.13 -15.29
C ILE A 133 -8.32 2.77 -16.02
N ASN A 134 -7.50 3.78 -16.30
CA ASN A 134 -6.21 3.66 -16.99
C ASN A 134 -5.11 3.52 -15.92
N ASP A 135 -4.40 2.38 -15.90
CA ASP A 135 -3.75 1.93 -14.67
C ASP A 135 -2.55 0.98 -14.86
N GLY A 136 -1.73 0.87 -13.80
CA GLY A 136 -0.75 -0.19 -13.53
C GLY A 136 -0.97 -1.01 -12.24
N GLY A 137 -1.87 -0.65 -11.31
CA GLY A 137 -2.01 -1.25 -9.95
C GLY A 137 -3.30 -2.05 -9.62
N GLY A 138 -4.40 -1.82 -10.33
CA GLY A 138 -5.75 -2.39 -10.17
C GLY A 138 -6.69 -1.59 -9.28
N ILE A 139 -7.95 -2.02 -9.15
CA ILE A 139 -8.88 -1.51 -8.12
C ILE A 139 -8.95 -2.47 -6.93
N PHE A 140 -9.22 -1.94 -5.73
CA PHE A 140 -9.31 -2.74 -4.51
C PHE A 140 -10.58 -2.44 -3.71
N ALA A 141 -11.30 -3.48 -3.29
CA ALA A 141 -12.44 -3.37 -2.40
C ALA A 141 -12.28 -4.35 -1.22
N ASN A 142 -12.46 -3.87 0.01
CA ASN A 142 -12.57 -4.77 1.16
C ASN A 142 -13.86 -5.63 1.07
N GLY A 143 -14.89 -5.14 0.38
CA GLY A 143 -16.14 -5.84 0.09
C GLY A 143 -16.16 -6.46 -1.30
N ASP A 144 -17.32 -6.37 -1.95
CA ASP A 144 -17.57 -6.88 -3.30
C ASP A 144 -17.19 -5.87 -4.40
N ILE A 145 -16.86 -6.37 -5.59
CA ILE A 145 -16.69 -5.57 -6.81
C ILE A 145 -17.74 -6.00 -7.84
N ASP A 146 -18.67 -5.10 -8.15
CA ASP A 146 -19.68 -5.29 -9.18
C ASP A 146 -19.35 -4.47 -10.42
N LYS A 147 -18.88 -5.14 -11.48
CA LYS A 147 -18.57 -4.50 -12.77
C LYS A 147 -19.70 -4.74 -13.77
N HIS A 148 -20.39 -3.66 -14.15
CA HIS A 148 -21.41 -3.71 -15.20
C HIS A 148 -20.79 -3.56 -16.60
N GLN A 149 -21.63 -3.76 -17.63
CA GLN A 149 -21.24 -3.75 -19.05
C GLN A 149 -20.70 -2.38 -19.49
N ASN A 150 -19.67 -2.38 -20.34
CA ASN A 150 -18.97 -1.22 -20.93
C ASN A 150 -17.98 -0.46 -20.02
N SER A 151 -17.79 -0.89 -18.77
CA SER A 151 -16.68 -0.37 -17.96
C SER A 151 -15.36 -1.04 -18.38
N VAL A 152 -14.27 -0.28 -18.45
CA VAL A 152 -12.92 -0.76 -18.79
C VAL A 152 -12.02 -0.55 -17.59
N ILE A 153 -11.30 -1.62 -17.21
CA ILE A 153 -10.27 -1.59 -16.17
C ILE A 153 -9.00 -2.13 -16.83
N ASP A 154 -8.02 -1.25 -17.05
CA ASP A 154 -6.73 -1.59 -17.68
C ASP A 154 -5.74 -2.23 -16.67
N GLY A 155 -6.11 -2.28 -15.39
CA GLY A 155 -5.38 -2.95 -14.30
C GLY A 155 -6.07 -4.22 -13.78
N GLY A 156 -5.65 -4.67 -12.60
CA GLY A 156 -6.26 -5.78 -11.87
C GLY A 156 -7.52 -5.40 -11.08
N ALA A 157 -8.13 -6.39 -10.42
CA ALA A 157 -9.18 -6.15 -9.43
C ALA A 157 -9.07 -7.13 -8.26
N TYR A 158 -9.12 -6.58 -7.05
CA TYR A 158 -8.90 -7.33 -5.81
C TYR A 158 -10.06 -7.07 -4.85
N ALA A 159 -10.76 -8.13 -4.45
CA ALA A 159 -11.94 -8.02 -3.58
C ALA A 159 -11.79 -8.92 -2.36
N GLY A 160 -12.05 -8.37 -1.16
CA GLY A 160 -12.20 -9.19 0.04
C GLY A 160 -13.43 -10.10 -0.02
N GLY A 161 -14.48 -9.64 -0.72
CA GLY A 161 -15.63 -10.43 -1.10
C GLY A 161 -15.46 -11.10 -2.47
N THR A 162 -16.41 -10.83 -3.35
CA THR A 162 -16.56 -11.41 -4.69
C THR A 162 -16.29 -10.37 -5.79
N ILE A 163 -15.96 -10.85 -6.98
CA ILE A 163 -15.88 -10.01 -8.18
C ILE A 163 -16.95 -10.51 -9.15
N ASN A 164 -18.01 -9.72 -9.32
CA ASN A 164 -19.11 -10.02 -10.24
C ASN A 164 -18.92 -9.21 -11.52
N THR A 165 -18.56 -9.89 -12.61
CA THR A 165 -18.38 -9.28 -13.92
C THR A 165 -18.84 -10.22 -15.02
N THR A 166 -19.42 -9.66 -16.10
CA THR A 166 -19.72 -10.38 -17.34
C THR A 166 -18.64 -10.17 -18.41
N GLU A 167 -17.63 -9.34 -18.13
CA GLU A 167 -16.58 -8.94 -19.06
C GLU A 167 -15.20 -9.14 -18.43
N ASN A 168 -14.18 -9.27 -19.28
CA ASN A 168 -12.81 -9.41 -18.82
C ASN A 168 -12.31 -8.12 -18.15
N ILE A 169 -11.47 -8.28 -17.13
CA ILE A 169 -10.65 -7.24 -16.51
C ILE A 169 -9.24 -7.38 -17.10
N GLY A 170 -8.56 -6.26 -17.37
CA GLY A 170 -7.30 -6.25 -18.11
C GLY A 170 -6.16 -7.01 -17.42
N GLY A 171 -6.11 -6.95 -16.09
CA GLY A 171 -5.09 -7.58 -15.26
C GLY A 171 -5.59 -8.76 -14.40
N THR A 172 -4.79 -9.08 -13.38
CA THR A 172 -5.07 -10.15 -12.41
C THR A 172 -6.34 -9.85 -11.62
N THR A 173 -7.14 -10.89 -11.38
CA THR A 173 -8.29 -10.81 -10.48
C THR A 173 -8.08 -11.75 -9.30
N ALA A 174 -8.42 -11.29 -8.10
CA ALA A 174 -8.38 -12.09 -6.89
C ALA A 174 -9.56 -11.76 -5.97
N THR A 175 -10.21 -12.79 -5.46
CA THR A 175 -11.31 -12.70 -4.49
C THR A 175 -10.89 -13.31 -3.15
N GLY A 176 -11.47 -12.88 -2.04
CA GLY A 176 -11.08 -13.35 -0.71
C GLY A 176 -9.68 -12.88 -0.29
N VAL A 177 -9.22 -11.74 -0.83
CA VAL A 177 -7.96 -11.13 -0.38
C VAL A 177 -8.14 -10.53 1.01
N GLU A 178 -7.06 -10.45 1.80
CA GLU A 178 -7.11 -9.84 3.12
C GLU A 178 -7.52 -8.36 3.01
N PRO A 179 -8.51 -7.89 3.79
CA PRO A 179 -8.89 -6.48 3.79
C PRO A 179 -7.72 -5.56 4.17
N ILE A 180 -7.56 -4.47 3.42
CA ILE A 180 -6.60 -3.42 3.78
C ILE A 180 -7.34 -2.42 4.68
N PRO A 181 -6.81 -2.03 5.85
CA PRO A 181 -7.45 -1.03 6.70
C PRO A 181 -7.54 0.34 6.00
N PHE A 182 -8.58 1.11 6.30
CA PHE A 182 -8.76 2.44 5.71
C PHE A 182 -7.85 3.46 6.42
N PRO A 183 -7.07 4.29 5.70
CA PRO A 183 -6.17 5.24 6.34
C PRO A 183 -6.94 6.29 7.14
N ASN A 184 -6.58 6.48 8.41
CA ASN A 184 -7.23 7.46 9.28
C ASN A 184 -6.42 8.78 9.30
N ILE A 185 -6.71 9.66 8.35
CA ILE A 185 -6.05 10.96 8.25
C ILE A 185 -6.59 11.88 9.35
N ASP A 186 -5.69 12.46 10.16
CA ASP A 186 -6.03 13.47 11.16
C ASP A 186 -5.73 14.87 10.61
N TYR A 187 -6.68 15.38 9.84
CA TYR A 187 -6.65 16.74 9.33
C TYR A 187 -7.04 17.80 10.38
N SER A 188 -7.43 17.37 11.59
CA SER A 188 -7.71 18.25 12.74
C SER A 188 -6.49 18.48 13.63
N SER A 189 -5.42 17.70 13.43
CA SER A 189 -4.18 17.85 14.16
C SER A 189 -3.63 19.29 14.03
N PRO A 190 -3.18 19.93 15.13
CA PRO A 190 -2.60 21.27 15.09
C PRO A 190 -1.30 21.34 14.28
N THR A 191 -0.67 20.21 13.97
CA THR A 191 0.50 20.13 13.09
C THR A 191 0.15 19.90 11.63
N SER A 192 -1.13 19.65 11.32
CA SER A 192 -1.61 19.46 9.96
C SER A 192 -1.54 20.77 9.16
N PRO A 193 -1.12 20.77 7.88
CA PRO A 193 -1.17 21.97 7.05
C PRO A 193 -2.59 22.46 6.82
N TYR A 194 -3.60 21.60 6.99
CA TYR A 194 -5.00 22.03 6.97
C TYR A 194 -5.32 22.99 8.11
N GLN A 195 -4.71 22.81 9.29
CA GLN A 195 -4.89 23.72 10.43
C GLN A 195 -3.89 24.90 10.39
N LEU A 196 -2.65 24.66 9.98
CA LEU A 196 -1.61 25.69 9.99
C LEU A 196 -1.76 26.72 8.86
N ASN A 197 -2.18 26.27 7.68
CA ASN A 197 -2.22 27.08 6.46
C ASN A 197 -3.63 27.19 5.86
N GLY A 198 -4.64 26.58 6.51
CA GLY A 198 -6.03 26.58 6.07
C GLY A 198 -6.70 27.95 6.19
N LEU A 199 -7.51 28.28 5.20
CA LEU A 199 -8.55 29.29 5.30
C LEU A 199 -9.81 28.63 5.86
N HIS A 200 -10.04 28.89 7.14
CA HIS A 200 -11.13 28.31 7.90
C HIS A 200 -12.44 29.09 7.73
N PHE A 201 -13.50 28.38 7.39
CA PHE A 201 -14.85 28.91 7.25
C PHE A 201 -15.76 28.25 8.29
N PRO A 202 -16.55 29.05 9.02
CA PRO A 202 -17.39 28.53 10.10
C PRO A 202 -18.59 27.71 9.61
N ASN A 203 -18.90 27.74 8.30
CA ASN A 203 -19.96 26.96 7.68
C ASN A 203 -19.82 26.90 6.15
N ALA A 204 -20.54 25.96 5.54
CA ALA A 204 -20.56 25.74 4.09
C ALA A 204 -21.02 26.96 3.29
N ASN A 205 -21.92 27.79 3.81
CA ASN A 205 -22.36 28.99 3.08
C ASN A 205 -21.24 30.01 2.92
N ALA A 206 -20.46 30.26 3.98
CA ALA A 206 -19.32 31.16 3.93
C ALA A 206 -18.23 30.63 2.99
N ALA A 207 -17.89 29.34 3.09
CA ALA A 207 -16.95 28.69 2.19
C ALA A 207 -17.42 28.73 0.73
N ARG A 208 -18.69 28.40 0.49
CA ARG A 208 -19.31 28.47 -0.83
C ARG A 208 -19.14 29.86 -1.42
N THR A 209 -19.53 30.92 -0.70
CA THR A 209 -19.38 32.31 -1.20
C THR A 209 -17.94 32.64 -1.58
N TYR A 210 -16.95 32.17 -0.82
CA TYR A 210 -15.54 32.34 -1.16
C TYR A 210 -15.15 31.56 -2.43
N LEU A 211 -15.68 30.34 -2.58
CA LEU A 211 -15.45 29.46 -3.73
C LEU A 211 -16.17 29.92 -5.01
N LEU A 212 -17.17 30.79 -4.90
CA LEU A 212 -17.86 31.41 -6.05
C LEU A 212 -16.97 32.50 -6.69
N GLY A 213 -16.05 32.14 -7.59
CA GLY A 213 -15.26 33.17 -8.30
C GLY A 213 -14.04 32.68 -9.07
N ASN A 214 -13.16 33.64 -9.40
CA ASN A 214 -11.86 33.45 -10.08
C ASN A 214 -11.05 32.26 -9.53
N PRO A 215 -10.00 31.79 -10.25
CA PRO A 215 -9.12 30.74 -9.75
C PRO A 215 -8.63 31.03 -8.32
N ILE A 216 -8.84 30.06 -7.43
CA ILE A 216 -8.49 30.13 -6.01
C ILE A 216 -7.23 29.31 -5.80
N ASN A 217 -6.26 29.86 -5.08
CA ASN A 217 -5.09 29.13 -4.64
C ASN A 217 -5.02 29.16 -3.11
N ALA A 218 -5.59 28.14 -2.46
CA ALA A 218 -5.72 28.07 -1.02
C ALA A 218 -6.04 26.64 -0.54
N ILE A 219 -5.76 26.39 0.73
CA ILE A 219 -6.40 25.32 1.49
C ILE A 219 -7.68 25.91 2.07
N VAL A 220 -8.84 25.36 1.72
CA VAL A 220 -10.15 25.81 2.20
C VAL A 220 -10.70 24.77 3.14
N VAL A 221 -11.02 25.16 4.38
CA VAL A 221 -11.54 24.26 5.41
C VAL A 221 -12.92 24.71 5.85
N VAL A 222 -13.90 23.81 5.81
CA VAL A 222 -15.23 24.01 6.40
C VAL A 222 -15.24 23.36 7.77
N ASP A 223 -15.25 24.17 8.82
CA ASP A 223 -15.02 23.69 10.19
C ASP A 223 -16.22 22.94 10.78
N ASP A 224 -17.44 23.29 10.38
CA ASP A 224 -18.64 22.62 10.85
C ASP A 224 -19.00 21.41 10.00
N ASN A 225 -19.92 20.58 10.49
CA ASN A 225 -20.40 19.39 9.78
C ASN A 225 -21.50 19.73 8.75
N SER A 226 -21.49 20.94 8.19
CA SER A 226 -22.50 21.34 7.20
C SER A 226 -22.15 20.86 5.80
N ASP A 227 -23.18 20.52 5.03
CA ASP A 227 -23.00 20.02 3.67
C ASP A 227 -22.63 21.16 2.70
N LEU A 228 -21.52 21.00 2.00
CA LEU A 228 -21.07 21.94 0.99
C LEU A 228 -21.55 21.52 -0.39
N ASN A 229 -22.45 22.32 -0.97
CA ASN A 229 -22.96 22.10 -2.32
C ASN A 229 -22.44 23.20 -3.29
N LEU A 230 -21.57 22.78 -4.21
CA LEU A 230 -21.01 23.60 -5.29
C LEU A 230 -21.64 23.26 -6.66
N SER A 231 -22.78 22.57 -6.68
CA SER A 231 -23.49 22.28 -7.93
C SER A 231 -23.98 23.57 -8.62
N GLY A 232 -23.93 23.56 -9.95
CA GLY A 232 -24.31 24.69 -10.79
C GLY A 232 -23.25 25.78 -10.95
N ILE A 233 -22.07 25.66 -10.33
CA ILE A 233 -20.94 26.57 -10.50
C ILE A 233 -19.67 25.77 -10.82
N ASN A 234 -18.86 26.28 -11.75
CA ASN A 234 -17.51 25.74 -11.98
C ASN A 234 -16.54 26.41 -11.00
N THR A 235 -16.01 25.63 -10.06
CA THR A 235 -14.99 26.08 -9.11
C THR A 235 -13.61 25.69 -9.63
N ASN A 236 -12.65 26.62 -9.64
CA ASN A 236 -11.26 26.33 -9.98
C ASN A 236 -10.39 26.52 -8.75
N LEU A 237 -10.06 25.44 -8.06
CA LEU A 237 -9.28 25.43 -6.84
C LEU A 237 -7.93 24.75 -7.08
N THR A 238 -6.85 25.46 -6.78
CA THR A 238 -5.51 24.89 -6.58
C THR A 238 -5.21 24.89 -5.08
N GLY A 239 -4.91 23.72 -4.51
CA GLY A 239 -4.82 23.50 -3.07
C GLY A 239 -5.74 22.37 -2.63
N SER A 240 -6.34 22.50 -1.45
CA SER A 240 -7.23 21.47 -0.87
C SER A 240 -8.59 22.04 -0.51
N LEU A 241 -9.63 21.25 -0.71
CA LEU A 241 -10.94 21.48 -0.13
C LEU A 241 -11.22 20.44 0.96
N VAL A 242 -11.31 20.88 2.21
CA VAL A 242 -11.61 20.06 3.38
C VAL A 242 -13.01 20.37 3.88
N VAL A 243 -13.89 19.35 3.90
CA VAL A 243 -15.29 19.49 4.31
C VAL A 243 -15.60 18.40 5.33
N ASN A 244 -16.04 18.78 6.53
CA ASN A 244 -16.42 17.79 7.55
C ASN A 244 -17.78 17.12 7.27
N GLY A 245 -18.71 17.84 6.64
CA GLY A 245 -20.00 17.30 6.17
C GLY A 245 -19.91 16.64 4.78
N ASP A 246 -21.05 16.54 4.09
CA ASP A 246 -21.11 16.02 2.73
C ASP A 246 -20.62 17.07 1.71
N LEU A 247 -20.01 16.62 0.61
CA LEU A 247 -19.56 17.48 -0.50
C LEU A 247 -20.26 17.08 -1.80
N THR A 248 -20.94 18.03 -2.43
CA THR A 248 -21.51 17.87 -3.78
C THR A 248 -20.89 18.85 -4.76
N ILE A 249 -20.33 18.34 -5.86
CA ILE A 249 -19.74 19.14 -6.94
C ILE A 249 -20.27 18.68 -8.31
N SER A 250 -20.52 19.63 -9.22
CA SER A 250 -21.08 19.33 -10.55
C SER A 250 -20.31 19.97 -11.71
N GLY A 251 -19.06 20.36 -11.48
CA GLY A 251 -18.19 21.03 -12.45
C GLY A 251 -17.01 21.73 -11.77
N GLY A 252 -16.04 22.15 -12.60
CA GLY A 252 -14.83 22.82 -12.13
C GLY A 252 -13.59 21.95 -12.18
N THR A 253 -12.47 22.51 -11.72
CA THR A 253 -11.17 21.86 -11.63
C THR A 253 -10.64 21.98 -10.20
N TYR A 254 -10.31 20.85 -9.58
CA TYR A 254 -9.74 20.78 -8.23
C TYR A 254 -8.38 20.14 -8.34
N THR A 255 -7.32 20.88 -8.02
CA THR A 255 -5.94 20.42 -8.20
C THR A 255 -5.21 20.54 -6.88
N ALA A 256 -4.70 19.44 -6.35
CA ALA A 256 -3.76 19.48 -5.24
C ALA A 256 -2.57 20.36 -5.61
N SER A 257 -2.20 21.28 -4.72
CA SER A 257 -0.93 22.01 -4.80
C SER A 257 0.25 21.13 -4.33
N PRO A 258 1.50 21.45 -4.68
CA PRO A 258 2.67 20.65 -4.27
C PRO A 258 2.86 20.47 -2.76
N ASN A 259 2.31 21.39 -1.95
CA ASN A 259 2.42 21.36 -0.48
C ASN A 259 1.10 20.98 0.20
N THR A 260 0.11 20.56 -0.60
CA THR A 260 -1.13 20.02 -0.07
C THR A 260 -1.13 18.54 -0.30
N TYR A 261 -1.54 17.81 0.71
CA TYR A 261 -1.79 16.40 0.58
C TYR A 261 -2.98 16.24 -0.38
N ALA A 262 -4.24 16.25 0.05
CA ALA A 262 -5.33 15.88 -0.86
C ALA A 262 -5.87 17.06 -1.68
N ALA A 263 -6.42 16.79 -2.88
CA ALA A 263 -7.25 17.78 -3.57
C ALA A 263 -8.59 17.95 -2.84
N LEU A 264 -9.18 16.84 -2.40
CA LEU A 264 -10.46 16.78 -1.67
C LEU A 264 -10.33 15.91 -0.41
N VAL A 265 -10.78 16.44 0.73
CA VAL A 265 -10.93 15.71 2.00
C VAL A 265 -12.37 15.88 2.46
N VAL A 266 -13.10 14.77 2.61
CA VAL A 266 -14.53 14.79 2.95
C VAL A 266 -14.80 13.87 4.14
N GLY A 267 -15.34 14.44 5.23
CA GLY A 267 -15.74 13.69 6.42
C GLY A 267 -17.07 12.95 6.23
N GLY A 268 -17.98 13.49 5.42
CA GLY A 268 -19.21 12.84 5.00
C GLY A 268 -19.09 12.12 3.66
N ASN A 269 -20.17 12.13 2.88
CA ASN A 269 -20.24 11.56 1.54
C ASN A 269 -19.77 12.54 0.46
N LEU A 270 -19.23 12.01 -0.63
CA LEU A 270 -18.84 12.78 -1.80
C LEU A 270 -19.73 12.43 -2.99
N THR A 271 -20.31 13.46 -3.61
CA THR A 271 -21.01 13.35 -4.89
C THR A 271 -20.31 14.20 -5.94
N ILE A 272 -19.77 13.56 -6.97
CA ILE A 272 -19.19 14.22 -8.15
C ILE A 272 -20.07 13.95 -9.36
N SER A 273 -20.49 15.02 -10.02
CA SER A 273 -21.24 14.95 -11.28
C SER A 273 -20.73 15.94 -12.32
N GLY A 274 -21.30 15.90 -13.52
CA GLY A 274 -20.98 16.84 -14.60
C GLY A 274 -19.54 16.70 -15.11
N GLY A 275 -18.99 17.79 -15.68
CA GLY A 275 -17.63 17.83 -16.23
C GLY A 275 -16.57 18.23 -15.20
N THR A 276 -16.58 17.59 -14.03
CA THR A 276 -15.61 17.87 -12.96
C THR A 276 -14.26 17.22 -13.27
N GLN A 277 -13.17 17.96 -13.06
CA GLN A 277 -11.81 17.45 -13.10
C GLN A 277 -11.17 17.51 -11.71
N VAL A 278 -10.52 16.42 -11.30
CA VAL A 278 -9.74 16.38 -10.05
C VAL A 278 -8.33 15.90 -10.37
N ASN A 279 -7.32 16.64 -9.91
CA ASN A 279 -5.91 16.28 -10.03
C ASN A 279 -5.33 16.16 -8.62
N GLY A 280 -5.19 14.93 -8.13
CA GLY A 280 -4.74 14.61 -6.77
C GLY A 280 -5.63 13.58 -6.08
N LEU A 281 -5.32 13.30 -4.82
CA LEU A 281 -6.09 12.40 -3.97
C LEU A 281 -7.48 12.94 -3.66
N ILE A 282 -8.43 12.02 -3.66
CA ILE A 282 -9.77 12.17 -3.10
C ILE A 282 -9.85 11.26 -1.87
N TYR A 283 -9.98 11.85 -0.68
CA TYR A 283 -10.12 11.10 0.57
C TYR A 283 -11.50 11.33 1.19
N VAL A 284 -12.26 10.26 1.43
CA VAL A 284 -13.66 10.32 1.87
C VAL A 284 -13.93 9.29 2.96
N LYS A 285 -14.37 9.73 4.14
CA LYS A 285 -14.79 8.84 5.24
C LYS A 285 -16.20 8.26 5.04
N GLY A 286 -17.02 8.90 4.21
CA GLY A 286 -18.31 8.38 3.76
C GLY A 286 -18.20 7.50 2.51
N SER A 287 -19.29 7.49 1.75
CA SER A 287 -19.36 6.85 0.43
C SER A 287 -19.08 7.87 -0.68
N CYS A 288 -18.66 7.36 -1.84
CA CYS A 288 -18.43 8.16 -3.04
C CYS A 288 -19.41 7.78 -4.14
N ASP A 289 -20.14 8.75 -4.68
CA ASP A 289 -20.95 8.62 -5.89
C ASP A 289 -20.37 9.54 -6.97
N ILE A 290 -19.70 8.94 -7.96
CA ILE A 290 -18.97 9.65 -9.01
C ILE A 290 -19.57 9.25 -10.35
N SER A 291 -20.33 10.17 -10.93
CA SER A 291 -21.01 9.99 -12.22
C SER A 291 -20.77 11.22 -13.10
N THR A 292 -19.61 11.26 -13.76
CA THR A 292 -19.23 12.39 -14.60
C THR A 292 -19.85 12.28 -16.00
N THR A 293 -19.98 13.42 -16.67
CA THR A 293 -20.40 13.50 -18.08
C THR A 293 -19.39 14.30 -18.90
N GLY A 294 -19.30 14.02 -20.19
CA GLY A 294 -18.38 14.73 -21.08
C GLY A 294 -16.91 14.37 -20.82
N LEU A 295 -16.08 15.36 -20.50
CA LEU A 295 -14.63 15.24 -20.27
C LEU A 295 -14.25 15.18 -18.77
N GLY A 296 -15.17 14.81 -17.88
CA GLY A 296 -14.88 14.73 -16.44
C GLY A 296 -13.91 13.59 -16.13
N SER A 297 -12.77 13.91 -15.51
CA SER A 297 -11.67 12.98 -15.26
C SER A 297 -11.05 13.18 -13.88
N ILE A 298 -10.51 12.10 -13.34
CA ILE A 298 -9.75 12.09 -12.10
C ILE A 298 -8.33 11.64 -12.45
N TYR A 299 -7.34 12.45 -12.10
CA TYR A 299 -5.93 12.13 -12.22
C TYR A 299 -5.38 11.96 -10.81
N GLY A 300 -5.16 10.71 -10.38
CA GLY A 300 -4.77 10.39 -9.02
C GLY A 300 -5.51 9.16 -8.47
N THR A 301 -5.75 9.16 -7.17
CA THR A 301 -6.37 8.05 -6.43
C THR A 301 -7.63 8.48 -5.67
N ILE A 302 -8.56 7.56 -5.53
CA ILE A 302 -9.83 7.72 -4.82
C ILE A 302 -9.86 6.72 -3.66
N LEU A 303 -9.94 7.23 -2.43
CA LEU A 303 -10.08 6.43 -1.21
C LEU A 303 -11.41 6.76 -0.55
N CYS A 304 -12.32 5.78 -0.50
CA CYS A 304 -13.62 5.95 0.16
C CYS A 304 -13.88 4.82 1.15
N GLN A 305 -14.21 5.16 2.39
CA GLN A 305 -14.34 4.15 3.45
C GLN A 305 -15.61 3.31 3.29
N ASN A 306 -16.74 3.90 2.89
CA ASN A 306 -18.05 3.26 2.92
C ASN A 306 -18.60 2.94 1.52
N GLY A 307 -17.73 2.72 0.53
CA GLY A 307 -18.16 2.30 -0.80
C GLY A 307 -17.89 3.32 -1.89
N ILE A 308 -17.70 2.83 -3.11
CA ILE A 308 -17.58 3.64 -4.31
C ILE A 308 -18.62 3.20 -5.33
N THR A 309 -19.40 4.15 -5.83
CA THR A 309 -20.21 3.99 -7.03
C THR A 309 -19.60 4.84 -8.14
N LEU A 310 -19.17 4.18 -9.22
CA LEU A 310 -18.69 4.84 -10.43
C LEU A 310 -19.72 4.67 -11.54
N GLY A 311 -20.06 5.75 -12.22
CA GLY A 311 -20.99 5.75 -13.35
C GLY A 311 -20.67 6.85 -14.36
N GLY A 312 -21.57 7.05 -15.32
CA GLY A 312 -21.40 8.02 -16.39
C GLY A 312 -20.20 7.70 -17.29
N ASN A 313 -19.55 8.75 -17.80
CA ASN A 313 -18.33 8.64 -18.61
C ASN A 313 -17.08 8.97 -17.77
N THR A 314 -17.00 8.40 -16.57
CA THR A 314 -15.92 8.69 -15.62
C THR A 314 -14.62 8.05 -16.10
N THR A 315 -13.56 8.86 -16.23
CA THR A 315 -12.19 8.37 -16.49
C THR A 315 -11.31 8.62 -15.28
N ILE A 316 -10.67 7.57 -14.77
CA ILE A 316 -9.66 7.64 -13.71
C ILE A 316 -8.32 7.29 -14.36
N ASN A 317 -7.35 8.20 -14.23
CA ASN A 317 -5.98 8.00 -14.67
C ASN A 317 -5.12 7.93 -13.41
N PHE A 318 -4.58 6.74 -13.13
CA PHE A 318 -3.71 6.56 -12.00
C PHE A 318 -2.38 7.29 -12.24
N ASP A 319 -1.87 7.96 -11.22
CA ASP A 319 -0.55 8.59 -11.22
C ASP A 319 0.22 8.12 -9.97
N PRO A 320 1.10 7.11 -10.11
CA PRO A 320 1.87 6.59 -8.98
C PRO A 320 2.92 7.59 -8.46
N ASP A 321 3.33 8.58 -9.26
CA ASP A 321 4.32 9.57 -8.82
C ASP A 321 3.74 10.53 -7.76
N LEU A 322 2.42 10.54 -7.59
CA LEU A 322 1.79 11.28 -6.50
C LEU A 322 2.00 10.62 -5.14
N LEU A 323 2.42 9.35 -5.06
CA LEU A 323 2.50 8.55 -3.82
C LEU A 323 3.49 9.11 -2.78
N ASP A 324 4.63 9.64 -3.23
CA ASP A 324 5.68 10.17 -2.35
C ASP A 324 5.22 11.39 -1.54
N ASN A 325 4.13 12.04 -1.96
CA ASN A 325 3.61 13.25 -1.30
C ASN A 325 2.82 12.95 -0.02
N TRP A 326 2.44 11.70 0.25
CA TRP A 326 1.49 11.36 1.33
C TRP A 326 2.14 10.91 2.63
N LYS A 327 3.39 10.43 2.59
CA LYS A 327 4.06 9.80 3.75
C LYS A 327 4.14 10.69 4.99
N ASP A 328 4.08 12.01 4.81
CA ASP A 328 4.19 13.01 5.88
C ASP A 328 2.83 13.52 6.40
N LEU A 329 1.71 12.93 5.97
CA LEU A 329 0.38 13.38 6.37
C LEU A 329 0.07 12.98 7.82
N ALA A 330 -0.26 13.97 8.65
CA ALA A 330 -0.65 13.76 10.04
C ALA A 330 -1.84 12.78 10.17
N GLY A 331 -1.71 11.79 11.05
CA GLY A 331 -2.64 10.68 11.23
C GLY A 331 -2.29 9.43 10.42
N LEU A 332 -1.39 9.52 9.41
CA LEU A 332 -0.82 8.35 8.75
C LEU A 332 0.38 7.76 9.51
N ASP A 333 0.79 8.41 10.61
CA ASP A 333 1.90 8.02 11.46
C ASP A 333 1.48 6.97 12.51
N LYS A 334 1.70 5.69 12.16
CA LYS A 334 1.98 4.58 13.09
C LYS A 334 0.95 4.29 14.20
N THR A 335 -0.33 4.63 14.01
CA THR A 335 -1.37 4.25 14.99
C THR A 335 -1.84 2.80 14.85
N GLU A 336 -1.56 2.16 13.71
CA GLU A 336 -1.74 0.72 13.54
C GLU A 336 -0.40 0.01 13.80
N ASN A 337 -0.43 -1.07 14.59
CA ASN A 337 0.77 -1.83 14.89
C ASN A 337 1.33 -2.39 13.58
N PRO A 338 2.63 -2.23 13.28
CA PRO A 338 3.22 -2.80 12.09
C PRO A 338 2.98 -4.32 12.05
N VAL A 339 2.76 -4.87 10.86
CA VAL A 339 2.45 -6.29 10.68
C VAL A 339 3.54 -6.95 9.85
N VAL A 340 3.95 -8.16 10.24
CA VAL A 340 4.80 -8.99 9.37
C VAL A 340 3.92 -9.49 8.23
N SER A 341 4.10 -8.93 7.05
CA SER A 341 3.32 -9.27 5.85
C SER A 341 3.91 -10.46 5.11
N GLN A 342 5.21 -10.70 5.27
CA GLN A 342 5.91 -11.80 4.62
C GLN A 342 7.07 -12.32 5.43
N TRP A 343 7.26 -13.65 5.35
CA TRP A 343 8.45 -14.37 5.77
C TRP A 343 8.93 -15.22 4.60
N ASN A 344 10.20 -15.06 4.20
CA ASN A 344 10.81 -15.85 3.13
C ASN A 344 12.26 -16.24 3.47
N GLU A 345 12.73 -17.35 2.92
CA GLU A 345 14.15 -17.67 2.77
C GLU A 345 14.62 -17.22 1.38
N GLU A 346 15.75 -16.52 1.30
CA GLU A 346 16.43 -16.12 0.06
C GLU A 346 17.65 -17.01 -0.22
#